data_AF-A0A7X8V5U5-F1
#
_entry.id   AF-A0A7X8V5U5-F1
#
_cell.length_a   1.000
_cell.length_b   1.000
_cell.length_c   1.000
_cell.angle_alpha   90.00
_cell.angle_beta   90.00
_cell.angle_gamma   90.00
#
_symmetry.space_group_name_H-M   'P 1'
#
loop_
_entity.id
_entity.type
_entity.pdbx_description
1 polymer ?
#
loop_
_entity_poly.entity_id
_entity_poly.type
_entity_poly.pdbx_seq_one_letter_code
_entity_poly.pdbx_strand_id
1 'polypeptide(L)' 'MKEPRIVIITGLSGAGKSEAMKAFEDLGFFCVDNLPPVLIPKFAELCAQSGGRINKI' A
#
# COMPACT_ATOMS: atom_id res chain seq x y z
N MET A 1 -14.00 15.28 0.06
CA MET A 1 -12.71 14.72 0.50
C MET A 1 -12.53 13.44 -0.31
N LYS A 2 -11.44 13.28 -1.10
CA LYS A 2 -11.26 12.08 -1.92
C LYS A 2 -10.98 10.90 -0.99
N GLU A 3 -11.72 9.81 -1.16
CA GLU A 3 -11.41 8.54 -0.47
C GLU A 3 -10.02 8.06 -0.90
N PRO A 4 -9.16 7.62 0.04
CA PRO A 4 -7.88 7.04 -0.31
C PRO A 4 -8.10 5.74 -1.08
N ARG A 5 -7.42 5.59 -2.23
CA ARG A 5 -7.47 4.34 -3.01
C ARG A 5 -6.52 3.32 -2.39
N ILE A 6 -7.07 2.30 -1.75
CA ILE A 6 -6.32 1.22 -1.11
C ILE A 6 -6.37 -0.02 -1.99
N VAL A 7 -5.24 -0.68 -2.19
CA VAL A 7 -5.12 -1.91 -2.97
C VAL A 7 -4.43 -2.97 -2.11
N ILE A 8 -5.02 -4.17 -2.05
CA ILE A 8 -4.43 -5.32 -1.37
C ILE A 8 -3.86 -6.27 -2.44
N ILE A 9 -2.54 -6.47 -2.40
CA ILE A 9 -1.86 -7.45 -3.24
C ILE A 9 -1.78 -8.77 -2.47
N THR A 10 -2.34 -9.83 -3.03
CA THR A 10 -2.35 -11.17 -2.44
C THR A 10 -2.09 -12.23 -3.50
N GLY A 11 -1.81 -13.46 -3.07
CA GLY A 11 -1.50 -14.60 -3.93
C GLY A 11 -0.60 -15.61 -3.23
N LEU A 12 -0.52 -16.82 -3.80
CA LEU A 12 0.39 -17.86 -3.32
C LEU A 12 1.86 -17.45 -3.44
N SER A 13 2.77 -18.22 -2.81
CA SER A 13 4.20 -18.03 -3.01
C SER A 13 4.56 -18.24 -4.48
N GLY A 14 5.37 -17.35 -5.05
CA GLY A 14 5.71 -17.38 -6.49
C GLY A 14 4.67 -16.77 -7.43
N ALA A 15 3.50 -16.32 -6.95
CA ALA A 15 2.46 -15.70 -7.79
C ALA A 15 2.80 -14.28 -8.32
N GLY A 16 4.03 -13.79 -8.10
CA GLY A 16 4.47 -12.49 -8.59
C GLY A 16 4.07 -11.28 -7.73
N LYS A 17 3.73 -11.46 -6.45
CA LYS A 17 3.34 -10.34 -5.54
C LYS A 17 4.36 -9.21 -5.51
N SER A 18 5.65 -9.54 -5.44
CA SER A 18 6.74 -8.55 -5.42
C SER A 18 6.84 -7.77 -6.74
N GLU A 19 6.52 -8.40 -7.87
CA GLU A 19 6.55 -7.73 -9.17
C GLU A 19 5.32 -6.83 -9.36
N ALA A 20 4.15 -7.30 -8.93
CA ALA A 20 2.95 -6.46 -8.86
C ALA A 20 3.20 -5.23 -7.98
N MET A 21 3.87 -5.41 -6.83
CA MET A 21 4.20 -4.31 -5.92
C MET A 21 5.05 -3.24 -6.62
N LYS A 22 6.14 -3.61 -7.31
CA LYS A 22 6.96 -2.66 -8.08
C LYS A 22 6.15 -1.90 -9.13
N ALA A 23 5.30 -2.61 -9.89
CA ALA A 23 4.44 -1.97 -10.88
C ALA A 23 3.48 -0.95 -10.24
N PHE A 24 2.94 -1.23 -9.05
CA PHE A 24 2.13 -0.27 -8.31
C PHE A 24 2.94 0.93 -7.82
N GLU A 25 4.18 0.72 -7.38
CA GLU A 25 5.08 1.81 -7.00
C GLU A 25 5.40 2.73 -8.18
N ASP A 26 5.63 2.18 -9.38
CA ASP A 26 5.83 2.95 -10.62
C ASP A 26 4.58 3.77 -10.99
N LEU A 27 3.39 3.27 -10.64
CA LEU A 27 2.11 3.99 -10.78
C LEU A 27 1.88 5.04 -9.68
N GLY A 28 2.83 5.24 -8.77
CA GLY A 28 2.78 6.23 -7.70
C GLY A 28 2.05 5.77 -6.44
N PHE A 29 1.83 4.46 -6.26
CA PHE A 29 1.32 3.92 -5.01
C PHE A 29 2.42 3.83 -3.96
N PHE A 30 2.05 4.07 -2.71
CA PHE A 30 2.89 3.70 -1.58
C PHE A 30 2.59 2.26 -1.18
N CYS A 31 3.56 1.37 -1.40
CA CYS A 31 3.43 -0.05 -1.11
C CYS A 31 4.12 -0.41 0.22
N VAL A 32 3.50 -1.31 0.98
CA VAL A 32 4.06 -1.88 2.21
C VAL A 32 3.93 -3.39 2.12
N ASP A 33 5.03 -4.10 2.24
CA ASP A 33 5.04 -5.56 2.36
C ASP A 33 5.01 -6.00 3.83
N ASN A 34 4.48 -7.20 4.07
CA ASN A 34 4.48 -7.86 5.38
C ASN A 34 3.88 -7.03 6.53
N LEU A 35 2.88 -6.18 6.25
CA LEU A 35 2.17 -5.42 7.27
C LEU A 35 1.22 -6.35 8.06
N PRO A 36 1.34 -6.43 9.41
CA PRO A 36 0.40 -7.16 10.23
C PRO A 36 -1.05 -6.68 10.00
N PRO A 37 -2.04 -7.59 9.84
CA PRO A 37 -3.43 -7.20 9.54
C PRO A 37 -4.05 -6.21 10.51
N VAL A 38 -3.67 -6.30 11.79
CA VAL A 38 -4.13 -5.39 12.85
C VAL A 38 -3.71 -3.94 12.62
N LEU A 39 -2.63 -3.70 11.87
CA LEU A 39 -2.12 -2.36 11.57
C LEU A 39 -2.72 -1.75 10.31
N ILE A 40 -3.41 -2.54 9.46
CA ILE A 40 -4.00 -2.06 8.20
C ILE A 40 -4.96 -0.88 8.43
N PRO A 41 -5.91 -0.92 9.40
CA PRO A 41 -6.83 0.21 9.63
C PRO A 41 -6.08 1.48 10.03
N LYS A 42 -5.07 1.34 10.90
CA LYS A 42 -4.29 2.49 11.38
C LYS A 42 -3.44 3.10 10.27
N PHE A 43 -2.87 2.25 9.43
CA PHE A 43 -2.11 2.67 8.28
C PHE A 43 -2.98 3.41 7.25
N ALA A 44 -4.19 2.91 7.00
CA ALA A 44 -5.17 3.57 6.15
C ALA A 44 -5.58 4.96 6.67
N GLU A 45 -5.83 5.10 7.98
CA GLU A 45 -6.09 6.40 8.62
C GLU A 45 -4.94 7.39 8.40
N LEU A 46 -3.70 6.95 8.63
CA LEU A 46 -2.51 7.79 8.44
C LEU A 46 -2.37 8.22 6.98
N CYS A 47 -2.63 7.33 6.03
CA CYS A 47 -2.65 7.66 4.60
C CYS A 47 -3.72 8.70 4.26
N ALA A 48 -4.92 8.57 4.83
CA ALA A 48 -6.00 9.53 4.63
C ALA A 48 -5.65 10.92 5.21
N GLN A 49 -4.98 10.96 6.36
CA GLN A 49 -4.58 12.20 7.04
C GLN A 49 -3.36 12.88 6.40
N SER A 50 -2.46 12.11 5.79
CA SER A 50 -1.18 12.62 5.28
C SER A 50 -1.29 13.45 3.99
N GLY A 51 -2.47 13.54 3.38
CA GLY A 51 -2.73 14.46 2.25
C GLY A 51 -1.78 14.31 1.06
N GLY A 52 -1.19 13.13 0.86
CA GLY A 52 -0.20 12.86 -0.20
C GLY A 52 1.26 13.16 0.15
N ARG A 53 1.60 13.42 1.42
CA ARG A 53 2.99 13.67 1.87
C ARG A 53 3.67 12.45 2.52
N ILE A 54 3.30 11.24 2.13
CA ILE A 54 4.03 10.04 2.58
C ILE A 54 5.23 9.86 1.65
N ASN A 55 6.41 10.25 2.13
CA ASN A 55 7.66 9.99 1.42
C ASN A 55 8.11 8.54 1.68
N LYS A 56 8.54 7.85 0.62
CA LYS A 56 9.30 6.60 0.73
C LYS A 56 10.58 6.86 1.54
N ILE A 57 10.89 5.95 2.48
CA ILE A 57 12.20 5.83 3.13
C ILE A 57 13.02 4.78 2.41
#